data_AF-A0A972US52-F1
#
_entry.id   AF-A0A972US52-F1
#
_cell.length_a   1.000
_cell.length_b   1.000
_cell.length_c   1.000
_cell.angle_alpha   90.00
_cell.angle_beta   90.00
_cell.angle_gamma   90.00
#
_symmetry.space_group_name_H-M   'P 1'
#
loop_
_entity.id
_entity.type
_entity.pdbx_description
1 polymer ?
#
loop_
_entity_poly.entity_id
_entity_poly.type
_entity_poly.pdbx_seq_one_letter_code
_entity_poly.pdbx_strand_id
1 'polypeptide(L)'
;PGTQGLYGFAGFFIINNQGIISPEMTMLQGMAILAAGLTLGFVGFFSALNQGGVTSNGIAGIGSGHDIFGKTMVLAVFPELYAIIAFAATFLISMGL
;
A
#
# COMPACT_ATOMS: atom_id res chain seq x y z
N PRO A 1 -9.85 2.70 3.62
CA PRO A 1 -8.96 3.23 2.55
C PRO A 1 -8.04 4.36 3.05
N GLY A 2 -7.32 4.11 4.14
CA GLY A 2 -6.40 5.10 4.73
C GLY A 2 -5.02 4.53 5.09
N THR A 3 -4.93 3.21 5.22
CA THR A 3 -3.69 2.47 5.52
C THR A 3 -2.69 2.50 4.37
N GLN A 4 -3.16 2.64 3.13
CA GLN A 4 -2.32 2.74 1.93
C GLN A 4 -1.32 3.92 2.00
N GLY A 5 -1.77 5.07 2.52
CA GLY A 5 -0.90 6.22 2.77
C GLY A 5 0.13 5.95 3.87
N LEU A 6 -0.26 5.22 4.92
CA LEU A 6 0.66 4.81 5.99
C LEU A 6 1.73 3.83 5.48
N TYR A 7 1.38 2.91 4.57
CA TYR A 7 2.35 2.02 3.93
C TYR A 7 3.34 2.79 3.05
N GLY A 8 2.87 3.76 2.26
CA GLY A 8 3.74 4.64 1.48
C GLY A 8 4.73 5.40 2.38
N PHE A 9 4.21 5.98 3.48
CA PHE A 9 5.04 6.68 4.46
C PHE A 9 6.06 5.75 5.13
N ALA A 10 5.63 4.57 5.59
CA ALA A 10 6.52 3.58 6.20
C ALA A 10 7.59 3.07 5.22
N GLY A 11 7.23 2.89 3.94
CA GLY A 11 8.15 2.48 2.88
C GLY A 11 9.30 3.46 2.70
N PHE A 12 9.02 4.77 2.77
CA PHE A 12 10.06 5.81 2.76
C PHE A 12 11.04 5.65 3.95
N PHE A 13 10.53 5.48 5.16
CA PHE A 13 11.38 5.35 6.35
C PHE A 13 12.22 4.08 6.34
N ILE A 14 11.70 2.97 5.80
CA ILE A 14 12.46 1.73 5.66
C ILE A 14 13.69 1.96 4.77
N ILE A 15 13.51 2.60 3.61
CA ILE A 15 14.61 2.88 2.69
C ILE A 15 15.58 3.90 3.28
N ASN A 16 15.07 4.96 3.90
CA ASN A 16 15.90 6.03 4.46
C ASN A 16 16.69 5.57 5.71
N ASN A 17 16.10 4.77 6.60
CA ASN A 17 16.76 4.32 7.82
C ASN A 17 17.88 3.32 7.58
N GLN A 18 17.98 2.71 6.39
CA GLN A 18 19.07 1.81 6.03
C GLN A 18 20.34 2.54 5.58
N GLY A 19 20.33 3.88 5.47
CA GLY A 19 21.50 4.65 5.05
C GLY A 19 21.85 4.52 3.56
N ILE A 20 20.99 3.87 2.77
CA ILE A 20 21.17 3.65 1.32
C ILE A 20 21.08 4.98 0.56
N ILE A 21 20.30 5.94 1.07
CA ILE A 21 20.21 7.29 0.51
C ILE A 21 21.44 8.08 0.96
N SER A 22 22.52 7.95 0.21
CA SER A 22 23.78 8.67 0.44
C SER A 22 24.35 9.26 -0.86
N PRO A 23 25.29 10.22 -0.79
CA PRO A 23 25.98 10.74 -1.97
C PRO A 23 26.77 9.69 -2.77
N GLU A 24 27.04 8.53 -2.16
CA GLU A 24 27.84 7.44 -2.73
C GLU A 24 26.97 6.39 -3.44
N MET A 25 25.64 6.60 -3.47
CA MET A 25 24.72 5.63 -4.07
C MET A 25 25.02 5.42 -5.56
N THR A 26 24.96 4.16 -5.99
CA THR A 26 25.06 3.84 -7.42
C THR A 26 23.78 4.21 -8.15
N MET A 27 23.88 4.48 -9.47
CA MET A 27 22.70 4.71 -10.30
C MET A 27 21.71 3.53 -10.24
N LEU A 28 22.22 2.29 -10.14
CA LEU A 28 21.38 1.10 -10.03
C LEU A 28 20.56 1.09 -8.73
N GLN A 29 21.18 1.45 -7.59
CA GLN A 29 20.46 1.59 -6.31
C GLN A 29 19.39 2.69 -6.39
N GLY A 30 19.72 3.84 -7.00
CA GLY A 30 18.76 4.93 -7.21
C GLY A 30 17.55 4.50 -8.06
N MET A 31 17.78 3.75 -9.14
CA MET A 31 16.72 3.20 -9.98
C MET A 31 15.86 2.17 -9.22
N ALA A 32 16.47 1.32 -8.41
CA ALA A 32 15.76 0.32 -7.60
C ALA A 32 14.85 0.99 -6.54
N ILE A 33 15.34 2.03 -5.86
CA ILE A 33 14.54 2.83 -4.93
C ILE A 33 13.37 3.51 -5.64
N LEU A 34 13.60 4.13 -6.80
CA LEU A 34 12.54 4.75 -7.60
C LEU A 34 11.49 3.74 -8.03
N ALA A 35 11.90 2.58 -8.52
CA ALA A 35 11.00 1.51 -8.93
C ALA A 35 10.18 0.96 -7.74
N ALA A 36 10.81 0.78 -6.58
CA ALA A 36 10.14 0.35 -5.35
C ALA A 36 9.10 1.36 -4.88
N GLY A 37 9.43 2.66 -4.90
CA GLY A 37 8.52 3.74 -4.52
C GLY A 37 7.34 3.90 -5.47
N LEU A 38 7.58 3.85 -6.79
CA LEU A 38 6.52 3.91 -7.79
C LEU A 38 5.59 2.71 -7.69
N THR A 39 6.13 1.50 -7.53
CA THR A 39 5.32 0.28 -7.40
C THR A 39 4.41 0.35 -6.18
N LEU A 40 4.96 0.76 -5.01
CA LEU A 40 4.16 0.95 -3.79
C LEU A 40 3.07 2.01 -3.98
N GLY A 41 3.42 3.14 -4.60
CA GLY A 41 2.49 4.24 -4.87
C GLY A 41 1.32 3.81 -5.77
N PHE A 42 1.61 3.14 -6.89
CA PHE A 42 0.56 2.71 -7.83
C PHE A 42 -0.35 1.63 -7.21
N VAL A 43 0.23 0.60 -6.60
CA VAL A 43 -0.57 -0.47 -5.99
C VAL A 43 -1.40 0.08 -4.83
N GLY A 44 -0.82 0.95 -3.99
CA GLY A 44 -1.52 1.64 -2.91
C GLY A 44 -2.68 2.49 -3.44
N PHE A 45 -2.48 3.23 -4.53
CA PHE A 45 -3.52 4.05 -5.16
C PHE A 45 -4.71 3.20 -5.64
N PHE A 46 -4.46 2.16 -6.44
CA PHE A 46 -5.53 1.28 -6.91
C PHE A 46 -6.20 0.49 -5.79
N SER A 47 -5.43 0.04 -4.79
CA SER A 47 -5.97 -0.61 -3.59
C SER A 47 -6.94 0.31 -2.85
N ALA A 48 -6.56 1.57 -2.61
CA ALA A 48 -7.39 2.53 -1.89
C ALA A 48 -8.70 2.84 -2.62
N LEU A 49 -8.67 2.99 -3.95
CA LEU A 49 -9.88 3.21 -4.76
C LEU A 49 -10.86 2.04 -4.64
N ASN A 50 -10.36 0.81 -4.80
CA ASN A 50 -11.20 -0.39 -4.71
C ASN A 50 -11.72 -0.60 -3.28
N GLN A 51 -10.89 -0.40 -2.25
CA GLN A 51 -11.31 -0.53 -0.87
C GLN A 51 -12.36 0.53 -0.50
N GLY A 52 -12.17 1.76 -0.96
CA GLY A 52 -13.11 2.85 -0.79
C GLY A 52 -14.47 2.54 -1.41
N GLY A 53 -14.49 1.98 -2.63
CA GLY A 53 -15.71 1.54 -3.29
C GLY A 53 -16.44 0.41 -2.54
N VAL A 54 -15.71 -0.60 -2.04
CA VAL A 54 -16.32 -1.68 -1.25
C VAL A 54 -16.93 -1.14 0.05
N THR A 55 -16.20 -0.29 0.77
CA THR A 55 -16.67 0.27 2.04
C THR A 55 -17.83 1.25 1.88
N SER A 56 -17.83 2.11 0.86
CA SER A 56 -18.94 3.03 0.60
C SER A 56 -20.22 2.28 0.20
N ASN A 57 -20.11 1.29 -0.67
CA ASN A 57 -21.25 0.45 -1.06
C ASN A 57 -21.79 -0.36 0.11
N GLY A 58 -20.92 -0.87 0.99
CA GLY A 58 -21.34 -1.54 2.21
C GLY A 58 -22.12 -0.63 3.16
N ILE A 59 -21.68 0.62 3.34
CA ILE A 59 -22.43 1.61 4.15
C ILE A 59 -23.81 1.88 3.54
N ALA A 60 -23.89 2.06 2.22
CA ALA A 60 -25.17 2.24 1.53
C ALA A 60 -26.11 1.03 1.71
N GLY A 61 -25.57 -0.19 1.60
CA GLY A 61 -26.34 -1.42 1.81
C GLY A 61 -26.85 -1.55 3.24
N ILE A 62 -26.03 -1.25 4.24
CA ILE A 62 -26.46 -1.21 5.66
C ILE A 62 -27.56 -0.16 5.86
N GLY A 63 -27.40 1.04 5.27
CA GLY A 63 -28.40 2.12 5.34
C GLY A 63 -29.74 1.76 4.69
N SER A 64 -29.74 0.83 3.72
CA SER A 64 -30.95 0.29 3.09
C SER A 64 -31.58 -0.89 3.84
N GLY A 65 -31.07 -1.25 5.02
CA GLY A 65 -31.61 -2.30 5.88
C GLY A 65 -31.03 -3.70 5.66
N HIS A 66 -29.97 -3.84 4.87
CA HIS A 66 -29.30 -5.14 4.68
C HIS A 66 -28.26 -5.41 5.77
N ASP A 67 -28.28 -6.60 6.36
CA ASP A 67 -27.24 -7.05 7.29
C ASP A 67 -26.01 -7.60 6.52
N ILE A 68 -25.18 -6.67 6.05
CA ILE A 68 -23.97 -6.97 5.26
C ILE A 68 -22.70 -6.40 5.87
N PHE A 69 -22.71 -5.95 7.13
CA PHE A 69 -21.54 -5.35 7.77
C PHE A 69 -20.32 -6.29 7.75
N GLY A 70 -20.47 -7.51 8.28
CA GLY A 70 -19.38 -8.48 8.31
C GLY A 70 -18.89 -8.88 6.90
N LYS A 71 -19.82 -9.05 5.95
CA LYS A 71 -19.48 -9.37 4.55
C LYS A 71 -18.70 -8.24 3.88
N THR A 72 -19.10 -7.00 4.11
CA THR A 72 -18.39 -5.81 3.62
C THR A 72 -16.98 -5.76 4.18
N MET A 73 -16.80 -6.01 5.48
CA MET A 73 -15.49 -6.03 6.11
C MET A 73 -14.57 -7.10 5.51
N VAL A 74 -15.09 -8.31 5.30
CA VAL A 74 -14.32 -9.39 4.64
C VAL A 74 -13.95 -9.00 3.20
N LEU A 75 -14.87 -8.40 2.44
CA LEU A 75 -14.59 -7.97 1.07
C LEU A 75 -13.56 -6.81 1.02
N ALA A 76 -13.58 -5.91 2.01
CA ALA A 76 -12.66 -4.78 2.09
C ALA A 76 -11.20 -5.20 2.41
N VAL A 77 -11.00 -6.41 2.93
CA VAL A 77 -9.66 -6.98 3.17
C VAL A 77 -8.96 -7.37 1.87
N PHE A 78 -9.67 -7.76 0.81
CA PHE A 78 -9.00 -8.16 -0.44
C PHE A 78 -8.21 -7.01 -1.07
N PRO A 79 -8.79 -5.82 -1.30
CA PRO A 79 -8.00 -4.66 -1.72
C PRO A 79 -6.86 -4.31 -0.77
N GLU A 80 -7.06 -4.44 0.56
CA GLU A 80 -6.04 -4.18 1.57
C GLU A 80 -4.80 -5.07 1.39
N LEU A 81 -5.03 -6.37 1.13
CA LEU A 81 -3.96 -7.35 0.99
C LEU A 81 -2.97 -6.97 -0.14
N TYR A 82 -3.45 -6.40 -1.24
CA TYR A 82 -2.57 -5.94 -2.32
C TYR A 82 -1.64 -4.81 -1.88
N ALA A 83 -2.14 -3.87 -1.06
CA ALA A 83 -1.29 -2.80 -0.53
C ALA A 83 -0.24 -3.34 0.45
N ILE A 84 -0.60 -4.32 1.29
CA ILE A 84 0.33 -5.00 2.18
C ILE A 84 1.43 -5.74 1.39
N ILE A 85 1.06 -6.43 0.32
CA ILE A 85 2.03 -7.15 -0.53
C ILE A 85 2.99 -6.17 -1.20
N ALA A 86 2.50 -5.04 -1.71
CA ALA A 86 3.36 -4.00 -2.28
C ALA A 86 4.32 -3.41 -1.25
N PHE A 87 3.85 -3.15 -0.03
CA PHE A 87 4.69 -2.70 1.06
C PHE A 87 5.77 -3.73 1.43
N ALA A 88 5.40 -5.01 1.50
CA ALA A 88 6.35 -6.09 1.75
C ALA A 88 7.40 -6.20 0.62
N ALA A 89 7.01 -6.02 -0.63
CA ALA A 89 7.93 -5.98 -1.77
C ALA A 89 8.93 -4.82 -1.65
N THR A 90 8.47 -3.61 -1.28
CA THR A 90 9.34 -2.46 -1.01
C THR A 90 10.35 -2.75 0.10
N PHE A 91 9.90 -3.38 1.18
CA PHE A 91 10.78 -3.81 2.28
C PHE A 91 11.85 -4.81 1.82
N LEU A 92 11.46 -5.82 1.03
CA LEU A 92 12.39 -6.82 0.49
C LEU A 92 13.40 -6.22 -0.50
N ILE A 93 12.99 -5.27 -1.34
CA ILE A 93 13.90 -4.55 -2.23
C ILE A 93 14.91 -3.75 -1.40
N SER A 94 14.44 -3.06 -0.36
CA SER A 94 15.32 -2.32 0.56
C SER A 94 16.38 -3.22 1.18
N MET A 95 16.00 -4.42 1.66
CA MET A 95 16.96 -5.40 2.22
C MET A 95 17.99 -5.93 1.23
N GLY A 96 17.71 -5.87 -0.08
CA GLY A 96 18.60 -6.35 -1.13
C GLY A 96 19.54 -5.28 -1.69
N LEU A 97 19.42 -4.03 -1.26
CA LEU A 97 20.21 -2.87 -1.70
C LEU A 97 21.33 -2.51 -0.72
#